data_AF-A0A1A0V0N8-F1
#
_entry.id   AF-A0A1A0V0N8-F1
#
_cell.length_a   1.000
_cell.length_b   1.000
_cell.length_c   1.000
_cell.angle_alpha   90.00
_cell.angle_beta   90.00
_cell.angle_gamma   90.00
#
_symmetry.space_group_name_H-M   'P 1'
#
loop_
_entity.id
_entity.type
_entity.pdbx_description
1 polymer ?
#
loop_
_entity_poly.entity_id
_entity_poly.type
_entity_poly.pdbx_seq_one_letter_code
_entity_poly.pdbx_strand_id
1 'polypeptide(L)'
;MTDCSITGCAKPHKARGLCAVHYARHRRHGDSHTVKRPGRPRDPGRAAIEAVLGEDFGSRRTIERYHRANNILNALAAHGLVTAAEAAELRRRAIELGTRPNGTLNVSRVLEYAEDQAAIILAHLDDDEDA
;
A
#
# COMPACT_ATOMS: atom_id res chain seq x y z
N MET A 1 -15.48 37.97 2.44
CA MET A 1 -14.72 36.71 2.61
C MET A 1 -14.74 36.41 4.10
N THR A 2 -15.52 35.43 4.53
CA THR A 2 -15.62 35.09 5.95
C THR A 2 -14.49 34.12 6.28
N ASP A 3 -13.62 34.50 7.21
CA ASP A 3 -12.62 33.60 7.75
C ASP A 3 -13.28 32.61 8.73
N CYS A 4 -12.52 31.59 9.12
CA CYS A 4 -12.97 30.67 10.15
C CYS A 4 -13.20 31.42 11.47
N SER A 5 -14.32 31.14 12.14
CA SER A 5 -14.65 31.68 13.47
C SER A 5 -13.75 31.19 14.60
N ILE A 6 -12.80 30.30 14.31
CA ILE A 6 -11.82 29.79 15.28
C ILE A 6 -10.68 30.80 15.37
N THR A 7 -10.44 31.34 16.56
CA THR A 7 -9.37 32.29 16.83
C THR A 7 -8.03 31.78 16.32
N GLY A 8 -7.33 32.60 15.52
CA GLY A 8 -6.04 32.25 14.92
C GLY A 8 -6.12 31.40 13.65
N CYS A 9 -7.32 31.16 13.08
CA CYS A 9 -7.47 30.41 11.83
C CYS A 9 -7.87 31.32 10.65
N ALA A 10 -6.90 31.69 9.82
CA ALA A 10 -7.12 32.48 8.60
C ALA A 10 -7.57 31.66 7.37
N LYS A 11 -8.12 30.46 7.58
CA LYS A 11 -8.61 29.61 6.47
C LYS A 11 -10.03 30.01 6.09
N PRO A 12 -10.38 29.97 4.79
CA PRO A 12 -11.70 30.40 4.33
C PRO A 12 -12.80 29.55 4.97
N HIS A 13 -13.87 30.23 5.37
CA HIS A 13 -15.11 29.62 5.85
C HIS A 13 -15.70 28.69 4.78
N LYS A 14 -16.03 27.45 5.18
CA LYS A 14 -16.71 26.46 4.33
C LYS A 14 -18.18 26.27 4.72
N ALA A 15 -18.47 26.10 6.01
CA ALA A 15 -19.81 25.89 6.52
C ALA A 15 -19.89 26.19 8.03
N ARG A 16 -21.02 26.71 8.52
CA ARG A 16 -21.27 27.03 9.95
C ARG A 16 -20.22 27.95 10.61
N GLY A 17 -19.76 28.99 9.93
CA GLY A 17 -18.64 29.83 10.37
C GLY A 17 -17.26 29.15 10.40
N LEU A 18 -17.15 27.85 10.07
CA LEU A 18 -15.91 27.08 10.20
C LEU A 18 -15.24 26.77 8.85
N CYS A 19 -13.91 26.72 8.83
CA CYS A 19 -13.16 26.22 7.68
C CYS A 19 -13.41 24.73 7.45
N ALA A 20 -12.98 24.21 6.29
CA ALA A 20 -13.19 22.80 5.94
C ALA A 20 -12.71 21.79 7.01
N VAL A 21 -11.58 22.09 7.67
CA VAL A 21 -10.98 21.22 8.70
C VAL A 21 -11.75 21.31 10.01
N HIS A 22 -12.04 22.51 10.49
CA HIS A 22 -12.77 22.71 11.75
C HIS A 22 -14.23 22.25 11.66
N TYR A 23 -14.86 22.43 10.50
CA TYR A 23 -16.17 21.86 10.23
C TYR A 23 -16.14 20.32 10.23
N ALA A 24 -15.13 19.71 9.62
CA ALA A 24 -15.00 18.26 9.61
C ALA A 24 -14.77 17.66 11.01
N ARG A 25 -13.99 18.35 11.86
CA ARG A 25 -13.79 17.98 13.27
C ARG A 25 -15.09 18.10 14.06
N HIS A 26 -15.75 19.26 14.00
CA HIS A 26 -17.03 19.49 14.65
C HIS A 26 -18.10 18.48 14.22
N ARG A 27 -18.18 18.14 12.94
CA ARG A 27 -19.16 17.17 12.44
C ARG A 27 -18.90 15.75 12.94
N ARG A 28 -17.64 15.35 13.12
CA ARG A 28 -17.27 13.99 13.54
C ARG A 28 -17.21 13.81 15.07
N HIS A 29 -16.90 14.88 15.79
CA HIS A 29 -16.52 14.81 17.21
C HIS A 29 -17.27 15.82 18.09
N GLY A 30 -18.13 16.68 17.52
CA GLY A 30 -18.83 17.73 18.26
C GLY A 30 -17.97 18.95 18.59
N ASP A 31 -16.64 18.84 18.46
CA ASP A 31 -15.70 19.91 18.77
C ASP A 31 -14.74 20.20 17.58
N SER A 32 -14.60 21.47 17.25
CA SER A 32 -13.70 21.98 16.20
C SER A 32 -12.22 21.96 16.60
N HIS A 33 -11.93 22.07 17.90
CA HIS A 33 -10.57 22.06 18.44
C HIS A 33 -9.99 20.65 18.59
N THR A 34 -10.79 19.60 18.39
CA THR A 34 -10.34 18.22 18.49
C THR A 34 -9.22 17.92 17.49
N VAL A 35 -7.98 17.85 17.98
CA VAL A 35 -6.81 17.39 17.24
C VAL A 35 -6.49 15.96 17.69
N LYS A 36 -6.65 14.99 16.79
CA LYS A 36 -6.17 13.62 17.06
C LYS A 36 -4.66 13.56 16.84
N ARG A 37 -4.00 12.67 17.59
CA ARG A 37 -2.63 12.25 17.25
C ARG A 37 -2.62 11.79 15.79
N PRO A 38 -1.64 12.22 14.97
CA PRO A 38 -1.52 11.71 13.62
C PRO A 38 -1.50 10.18 13.67
N GLY A 39 -2.23 9.55 12.75
CA GLY A 39 -2.20 8.09 12.62
C GLY A 39 -0.79 7.61 12.28
N ARG A 40 -0.59 6.28 12.26
CA ARG A 40 0.67 5.68 11.78
C ARG A 40 1.07 6.37 10.47
N PRO A 41 2.34 6.79 10.32
CA PRO A 41 2.79 7.39 9.06
C PRO A 41 2.41 6.49 7.89
N ARG A 42 2.10 7.11 6.75
CA ARG A 42 1.81 6.37 5.52
C ARG A 42 2.98 5.42 5.28
N ASP A 43 2.64 4.19 4.90
CA ASP A 43 3.64 3.16 4.63
C ASP A 43 4.71 3.68 3.65
N PRO A 44 6.01 3.63 3.99
CA PRO A 44 7.07 4.14 3.12
C PRO A 44 7.11 3.43 1.76
N GLY A 45 6.79 2.13 1.74
CA GLY A 45 6.71 1.33 0.52
C GLY A 45 5.62 1.83 -0.43
N ARG A 46 4.49 2.29 0.11
CA ARG A 46 3.44 2.94 -0.71
C ARG A 46 3.96 4.22 -1.39
N ALA A 47 4.62 5.10 -0.65
CA ALA A 47 5.12 6.36 -1.22
C ALA A 47 6.17 6.09 -2.30
N ALA A 48 7.03 5.09 -2.10
CA ALA A 48 8.00 4.65 -3.09
C ALA A 48 7.32 4.08 -4.35
N ILE A 49 6.29 3.24 -4.19
CA ILE A 49 5.56 2.67 -5.34
C ILE A 49 4.80 3.75 -6.12
N GLU A 50 4.12 4.67 -5.43
CA GLU A 50 3.44 5.81 -6.07
C GLU A 50 4.44 6.68 -6.84
N ALA A 51 5.64 6.90 -6.31
CA ALA A 51 6.70 7.66 -6.98
C ALA A 51 7.26 6.94 -8.23
N VAL A 52 7.28 5.61 -8.23
CA VAL A 52 7.87 4.81 -9.33
C VAL A 52 6.85 4.45 -10.41
N LEU A 53 5.67 3.98 -10.02
CA LEU A 53 4.64 3.48 -10.95
C LEU A 53 3.64 4.57 -11.39
N GLY A 54 3.66 5.74 -10.73
CA GLY A 54 2.76 6.85 -11.00
C GLY A 54 1.36 6.68 -10.40
N GLU A 55 0.57 7.76 -10.45
CA GLU A 55 -0.79 7.79 -9.88
C GLU A 55 -1.79 6.91 -10.66
N ASP A 56 -1.47 6.58 -11.92
CA ASP A 56 -2.34 5.83 -12.84
C ASP A 56 -2.25 4.30 -12.70
N PHE A 57 -1.29 3.78 -11.92
CA PHE A 57 -1.09 2.33 -11.77
C PHE A 57 -2.33 1.62 -11.20
N GLY A 58 -3.07 2.28 -10.31
CA GLY A 58 -4.36 1.78 -9.85
C GLY A 58 -4.77 2.28 -8.47
N SER A 59 -5.92 1.81 -8.01
CA SER A 59 -6.47 2.18 -6.70
C SER A 59 -5.50 1.86 -5.55
N ARG A 60 -5.68 2.53 -4.40
CA ARG A 60 -4.91 2.23 -3.18
C ARG A 60 -4.87 0.72 -2.83
N ARG A 61 -6.01 0.04 -2.96
CA ARG A 61 -6.10 -1.42 -2.71
C ARG A 61 -5.34 -2.25 -3.73
N THR A 62 -5.18 -1.74 -4.95
CA THR A 62 -4.38 -2.38 -6.00
C THR A 62 -2.90 -2.26 -5.68
N ILE A 63 -2.44 -1.05 -5.33
CA ILE A 63 -1.05 -0.81 -4.91
C ILE A 63 -0.68 -1.66 -3.68
N GLU A 64 -1.55 -1.74 -2.69
CA GLU A 64 -1.31 -2.54 -1.47
C GLU A 64 -1.12 -4.03 -1.79
N ARG A 65 -1.91 -4.61 -2.70
CA ARG A 65 -1.74 -6.01 -3.16
C ARG A 65 -0.44 -6.21 -3.92
N TYR A 66 -0.09 -5.28 -4.82
CA TYR A 66 1.15 -5.35 -5.57
C TYR A 66 2.38 -5.27 -4.65
N HIS A 67 2.35 -4.35 -3.69
CA HIS A 67 3.41 -4.22 -2.68
C HIS A 67 3.55 -5.51 -1.86
N ARG A 68 2.42 -6.10 -1.42
CA ARG A 68 2.43 -7.37 -0.68
C ARG A 68 3.09 -8.48 -1.47
N ALA A 69 2.76 -8.63 -2.75
CA ALA A 69 3.40 -9.63 -3.62
C ALA A 69 4.92 -9.45 -3.68
N ASN A 70 5.38 -8.20 -3.86
CA ASN A 70 6.81 -7.89 -3.89
C ASN A 70 7.51 -8.16 -2.56
N ASN A 71 6.84 -7.86 -1.43
CA ASN A 71 7.40 -8.09 -0.11
C ASN A 71 7.55 -9.57 0.21
N ILE A 72 6.61 -10.41 -0.22
CA ILE A 72 6.74 -11.87 -0.09
C ILE A 72 8.03 -12.34 -0.78
N LEU A 73 8.20 -11.99 -2.05
CA LEU A 73 9.38 -12.41 -2.83
C LEU A 73 10.70 -11.84 -2.27
N ASN A 74 10.68 -10.59 -1.80
CA ASN A 74 11.84 -9.99 -1.13
C ASN A 74 12.16 -10.68 0.20
N ALA A 75 11.14 -11.10 0.96
CA ALA A 75 11.33 -11.79 2.22
C ALA A 75 11.98 -13.16 2.01
N LEU A 76 11.57 -13.91 0.98
CA LEU A 76 12.23 -15.18 0.62
C LEU A 76 13.73 -14.99 0.41
N ALA A 77 14.12 -13.94 -0.34
CA ALA A 77 15.53 -13.62 -0.56
C ALA A 77 16.24 -13.12 0.72
N ALA A 78 15.60 -12.27 1.50
CA ALA A 78 16.16 -11.72 2.73
C ALA A 78 16.41 -12.80 3.80
N HIS A 79 15.62 -13.87 3.78
CA HIS A 79 15.76 -15.01 4.68
C HIS A 79 16.57 -16.17 4.08
N GLY A 80 17.20 -15.97 2.91
CA GLY A 80 18.08 -16.96 2.30
C GLY A 80 17.37 -18.20 1.74
N LEU A 81 16.04 -18.16 1.63
CA LEU A 81 15.25 -19.26 1.06
C LEU A 81 15.42 -19.34 -0.46
N VAL A 82 15.72 -18.20 -1.08
CA VAL A 82 16.12 -18.09 -2.48
C VAL A 82 17.21 -17.02 -2.60
N THR A 83 17.94 -17.02 -3.70
CA THR A 83 18.84 -15.93 -4.06
C THR A 83 18.07 -14.68 -4.49
N ALA A 84 18.72 -13.52 -4.46
CA ALA A 84 18.13 -12.28 -4.96
C ALA A 84 17.77 -12.36 -6.46
N ALA A 85 18.54 -13.13 -7.24
CA ALA A 85 18.30 -13.34 -8.66
C ALA A 85 17.05 -14.20 -8.91
N GLU A 86 16.86 -15.27 -8.12
CA GLU A 86 15.65 -16.10 -8.17
C GLU A 86 14.41 -15.31 -7.75
N ALA A 87 14.48 -14.52 -6.67
CA ALA A 87 13.37 -13.65 -6.29
C ALA A 87 13.01 -12.62 -7.39
N ALA A 88 14.01 -12.11 -8.11
CA ALA A 88 13.78 -11.24 -9.25
C ALA A 88 13.12 -11.98 -10.44
N GLU A 89 13.49 -13.23 -10.68
CA GLU A 89 12.87 -14.07 -11.71
C GLU A 89 11.42 -14.42 -11.36
N LEU A 90 11.15 -14.84 -10.12
CA LEU A 90 9.79 -15.08 -9.62
C LEU A 90 8.92 -13.84 -9.81
N ARG A 91 9.45 -12.64 -9.54
CA ARG A 91 8.74 -11.38 -9.77
C ARG A 91 8.45 -11.14 -11.25
N ARG A 92 9.43 -11.35 -12.13
CA ARG A 92 9.23 -11.23 -13.59
C ARG A 92 8.14 -12.16 -14.07
N ARG A 93 8.20 -13.43 -13.65
CA ARG A 93 7.21 -14.45 -13.99
C ARG A 93 5.82 -14.12 -13.48
N ALA A 94 5.70 -13.61 -12.25
CA ALA A 94 4.44 -13.16 -11.69
C ALA A 94 3.79 -12.05 -12.54
N ILE A 95 4.58 -11.06 -12.98
CA ILE A 95 4.12 -9.97 -13.84
C ILE A 95 3.71 -10.50 -15.20
N GLU A 96 4.51 -11.38 -15.81
CA GLU A 96 4.20 -12.00 -17.11
C GLU A 96 2.85 -12.74 -17.05
N LEU A 97 2.67 -13.64 -16.08
CA LEU A 97 1.44 -14.42 -15.90
C LEU A 97 0.23 -13.54 -15.54
N GLY A 98 0.46 -12.42 -14.85
CA GLY A 98 -0.57 -11.46 -14.50
C GLY A 98 -0.94 -10.49 -15.62
N THR A 99 -0.09 -10.33 -16.64
CA THR A 99 -0.29 -9.35 -17.71
C THR A 99 -1.27 -9.91 -18.74
N ARG A 100 -2.35 -9.17 -18.99
CA ARG A 100 -3.36 -9.53 -19.99
C ARG A 100 -2.90 -9.14 -21.40
N PRO A 101 -3.51 -9.68 -22.47
CA PRO A 101 -3.17 -9.33 -23.85
C PRO A 101 -3.27 -7.83 -24.18
N ASN A 102 -4.11 -7.08 -23.45
CA ASN A 102 -4.26 -5.64 -23.60
C ASN A 102 -3.23 -4.82 -22.80
N GLY A 103 -2.22 -5.46 -22.21
CA GLY A 103 -1.17 -4.82 -21.41
C GLY A 103 -1.58 -4.48 -19.97
N THR A 104 -2.84 -4.67 -19.57
CA THR A 104 -3.25 -4.42 -18.19
C THR A 104 -2.79 -5.53 -17.24
N LEU A 105 -2.32 -5.16 -16.06
CA LEU A 105 -1.81 -6.10 -15.06
C LEU A 105 -2.92 -6.53 -14.09
N ASN A 106 -3.19 -7.83 -14.02
CA ASN A 106 -4.02 -8.41 -12.97
C ASN A 106 -3.21 -8.60 -11.68
N VAL A 107 -3.19 -7.58 -10.84
CA VAL A 107 -2.41 -7.58 -9.59
C VAL A 107 -2.83 -8.68 -8.61
N SER A 108 -4.09 -9.13 -8.61
CA SER A 108 -4.47 -10.28 -7.77
C SER A 108 -3.74 -11.54 -8.20
N ARG A 109 -3.60 -11.75 -9.52
CA ARG A 109 -2.86 -12.91 -10.04
C ARG A 109 -1.37 -12.86 -9.71
N VAL A 110 -0.78 -11.67 -9.69
CA VAL A 110 0.61 -11.45 -9.26
C VAL A 110 0.79 -11.83 -7.78
N LEU A 111 -0.16 -11.43 -6.92
CA LEU A 111 -0.13 -11.76 -5.50
C LEU A 111 -0.33 -13.27 -5.26
N GLU A 112 -1.33 -13.88 -5.89
CA GLU A 112 -1.58 -15.33 -5.83
C GLU A 112 -0.31 -16.11 -6.18
N TYR A 113 0.33 -15.78 -7.30
CA TYR A 113 1.57 -16.46 -7.70
C TYR A 113 2.68 -16.31 -6.65
N ALA A 114 2.86 -15.11 -6.07
CA ALA A 114 3.87 -14.90 -5.04
C ALA A 114 3.57 -15.70 -3.76
N GLU A 115 2.30 -15.78 -3.35
CA GLU A 115 1.84 -16.58 -2.22
C GLU A 115 2.05 -18.08 -2.48
N ASP A 116 1.70 -18.56 -3.68
CA ASP A 116 1.89 -19.96 -4.10
C ASP A 116 3.38 -20.35 -4.09
N GLN A 117 4.27 -19.51 -4.66
CA GLN A 117 5.70 -19.79 -4.68
C GLN A 117 6.31 -19.80 -3.27
N ALA A 118 5.89 -18.88 -2.41
CA ALA A 118 6.34 -18.89 -1.01
C ALA A 118 5.87 -20.16 -0.28
N ALA A 119 4.62 -20.58 -0.48
CA ALA A 119 4.10 -21.81 0.12
C ALA A 119 4.87 -23.05 -0.37
N ILE A 120 5.13 -23.14 -1.68
CA ILE A 120 5.91 -24.23 -2.27
C ILE A 120 7.32 -24.27 -1.67
N ILE A 121 8.02 -23.13 -1.67
CA ILE A 121 9.39 -23.06 -1.16
C ILE A 121 9.45 -23.44 0.32
N LEU A 122 8.52 -22.94 1.14
CA LEU A 122 8.47 -23.27 2.56
C LEU A 122 8.20 -24.76 2.79
N ALA A 123 7.27 -25.36 2.04
CA ALA A 123 6.95 -26.78 2.18
C ALA A 123 8.14 -27.70 1.88
N HIS A 124 9.01 -27.33 0.92
CA HIS A 124 10.19 -28.14 0.60
C HIS A 124 11.30 -28.04 1.65
N LEU A 125 11.27 -27.04 2.55
CA LEU A 125 12.22 -26.95 3.66
C LEU A 125 11.86 -27.94 4.77
N ASP A 126 10.56 -28.15 5.01
CA ASP A 126 10.07 -29.07 6.03
C ASP A 126 10.42 -30.53 5.66
N ASP A 127 10.49 -30.86 4.37
CA ASP A 127 10.86 -32.20 3.87
C ASP A 127 12.36 -32.52 4.05
N ASP A 128 13.23 -31.50 4.14
CA ASP A 128 14.69 -31.66 4.30
C ASP A 128 15.10 -31.85 5.79
N GLU A 129 14.26 -31.48 6.76
CA GLU A 129 14.56 -31.64 8.20
C GLU A 129 14.26 -33.06 8.74
N ASP A 130 13.50 -33.87 7.99
CA ASP A 130 13.09 -35.23 8.36
C ASP A 130 13.93 -36.37 7.70
N ALA A 131 15.04 -36.04 7.01
CA ALA A 131 15.94 -36.99 6.32
C ALA A 131 17.34 -37.10 6.98
#